data_AF-A0A6P1I985-F1
#
_entry.id   AF-A0A6P1I985-F1
#
_cell.length_a   1.000
_cell.length_b   1.000
_cell.length_c   1.000
_cell.angle_alpha   90.00
_cell.angle_beta   90.00
_cell.angle_gamma   90.00
#
_symmetry.space_group_name_H-M   'P 1'
#
loop_
_entity.id
_entity.type
_entity.pdbx_description
1 polymer ?
#
loop_
_entity_poly.entity_id
_entity_poly.type
_entity_poly.pdbx_seq_one_letter_code
_entity_poly.pdbx_strand_id
1 'polypeptide(L)'
;MYTPPRPIAVALAVAGTALLVAACSSGDGGTSAEGGGAGFPVTIENTFGSTTIDAAPERIVTLGWNAQDVVYALGETPVGMPKYSYGAEANGVMPWLQDRYDPSRTTLLDTATTIPVEQVASLAPDVVLAPYEGFDQGTYEKLSALAPTVAYPDKAWQTSWQDQTTLIGQALGKTAEAEALVTGLDDRLAQTAAEHPEFAGKTVSVVNFDTDAATVNVYMPSDPRVQVLTELGFTVAPGVSKLAESNPDKFFADISVENIADIDADVVVAFVADDSTVAANPAYANLGALGRGTAVTLSDTKVIAGLSQTSVLATPWALERLTPQLSEAANKAGA
;
A
#
# COMPACT_ATOMS: atom_id res chain seq x y z
N MET A 1 -9.39 59.30 -58.35
CA MET A 1 -10.80 59.70 -58.52
C MET A 1 -11.64 58.70 -57.72
N TYR A 2 -12.35 59.20 -56.71
CA TYR A 2 -13.58 58.63 -56.11
C TYR A 2 -13.61 57.16 -55.62
N THR A 3 -13.54 57.00 -54.30
CA THR A 3 -14.18 55.97 -53.44
C THR A 3 -15.69 55.87 -53.73
N PRO A 4 -16.48 54.80 -53.38
CA PRO A 4 -16.72 54.32 -51.99
C PRO A 4 -17.16 52.81 -51.89
N PRO A 5 -18.04 52.37 -50.96
CA PRO A 5 -17.74 51.83 -49.62
C PRO A 5 -18.19 50.36 -49.38
N ARG A 6 -17.85 49.83 -48.19
CA ARG A 6 -18.28 48.52 -47.61
C ARG A 6 -19.80 48.47 -47.32
N PRO A 7 -20.45 47.28 -47.20
CA PRO A 7 -20.70 46.75 -45.85
C PRO A 7 -20.81 45.20 -45.70
N ILE A 8 -20.84 44.83 -44.42
CA ILE A 8 -21.00 43.52 -43.73
C ILE A 8 -22.45 43.00 -43.84
N ALA A 9 -22.66 41.67 -43.93
CA ALA A 9 -23.51 40.86 -43.02
C ALA A 9 -23.98 39.50 -43.62
N VAL A 10 -23.51 38.42 -42.97
CA VAL A 10 -24.25 37.25 -42.45
C VAL A 10 -25.55 36.80 -43.16
N ALA A 11 -25.58 35.54 -43.64
CA ALA A 11 -26.69 34.60 -43.37
C ALA A 11 -26.52 33.22 -44.03
N LEU A 12 -26.63 32.19 -43.18
CA LEU A 12 -27.20 30.85 -43.41
C LEU A 12 -26.57 29.90 -44.45
N ALA A 13 -25.79 28.96 -43.91
CA ALA A 13 -25.50 27.67 -44.54
C ALA A 13 -26.74 26.77 -44.55
N VAL A 14 -27.23 26.46 -45.75
CA VAL A 14 -28.05 25.28 -46.05
C VAL A 14 -27.30 24.53 -47.13
N ALA A 15 -26.62 23.44 -46.77
CA ALA A 15 -26.03 22.53 -47.74
C ALA A 15 -26.71 21.17 -47.60
N GLY A 16 -27.57 20.91 -48.59
CA GLY A 16 -28.29 19.68 -48.77
C GLY A 16 -27.38 18.51 -49.14
N THR A 17 -27.82 17.37 -48.66
CA THR A 17 -27.40 16.00 -48.88
C THR A 17 -27.18 15.66 -50.36
N ALA A 18 -26.03 15.08 -50.68
CA ALA A 18 -25.86 14.21 -51.84
C ALA A 18 -25.38 12.85 -51.35
N LEU A 19 -26.29 11.87 -51.44
CA LEU A 19 -26.04 10.46 -51.16
C LEU A 19 -25.03 9.89 -52.16
N LEU A 20 -24.03 9.15 -51.65
CA LEU A 20 -23.48 8.01 -52.36
C LEU A 20 -23.60 6.79 -51.46
N VAL A 21 -24.49 5.91 -51.91
CA VAL A 21 -24.81 4.60 -51.36
C VAL A 21 -23.68 3.65 -51.74
N ALA A 22 -23.00 3.09 -50.75
CA ALA A 22 -22.30 1.81 -50.89
C ALA A 22 -22.96 0.82 -49.94
N ALA A 23 -23.67 -0.13 -50.56
CA ALA A 23 -24.45 -1.16 -49.92
C ALA A 23 -23.57 -2.26 -49.28
N CYS A 24 -23.97 -2.64 -48.08
CA CYS A 24 -24.12 -4.00 -47.56
C CYS A 24 -22.87 -4.86 -47.23
N SER A 25 -22.71 -5.11 -45.93
CA SER A 25 -22.74 -6.49 -45.42
C SER A 25 -23.35 -6.48 -44.01
N SER A 26 -24.49 -7.14 -43.89
CA SER A 26 -25.26 -7.29 -42.67
C SER A 26 -24.53 -8.15 -41.64
N GLY A 27 -24.46 -7.64 -40.42
CA GLY A 27 -23.98 -8.36 -39.22
C GLY A 27 -24.45 -7.59 -38.01
N ASP A 28 -25.68 -7.86 -37.60
CA ASP A 28 -26.28 -7.36 -36.37
C ASP A 28 -25.53 -8.01 -35.19
N GLY A 29 -24.96 -7.18 -34.33
CA GLY A 29 -24.08 -7.63 -33.27
C GLY A 29 -23.58 -6.43 -32.48
N GLY A 30 -24.44 -5.94 -31.57
CA GLY A 30 -24.04 -4.95 -30.57
C GLY A 30 -22.79 -5.46 -29.84
N THR A 31 -21.65 -4.85 -30.14
CA THR A 31 -20.46 -5.01 -29.32
C THR A 31 -20.67 -4.16 -28.09
N SER A 32 -21.30 -4.76 -27.07
CA SER A 32 -21.00 -4.42 -25.69
C SER A 32 -19.48 -4.44 -25.57
N ALA A 33 -18.89 -3.36 -25.05
CA ALA A 33 -17.52 -3.40 -24.60
C ALA A 33 -17.43 -4.48 -23.51
N GLU A 34 -16.95 -5.66 -23.87
CA GLU A 34 -16.49 -6.66 -22.91
C GLU A 34 -15.30 -6.02 -22.18
N GLY A 35 -15.51 -5.69 -20.90
CA GLY A 35 -14.44 -5.38 -19.98
C GLY A 35 -13.53 -6.59 -19.87
N GLY A 36 -12.28 -6.43 -20.29
CA GLY A 36 -11.26 -7.47 -20.23
C GLY A 36 -10.88 -7.77 -18.79
N GLY A 37 -11.48 -8.80 -18.20
CA GLY A 37 -10.92 -9.56 -17.11
C GLY A 37 -10.52 -10.93 -17.63
N ALA A 38 -9.32 -11.42 -17.28
CA ALA A 38 -8.99 -12.82 -17.49
C ALA A 38 -10.06 -13.65 -16.75
N GLY A 39 -10.90 -14.36 -17.51
CA GLY A 39 -11.97 -15.18 -16.94
C GLY A 39 -11.43 -16.38 -16.16
N PHE A 40 -12.28 -16.95 -15.32
CA PHE A 40 -12.00 -18.19 -14.61
C PHE A 40 -11.97 -19.41 -15.56
N PRO A 41 -11.20 -20.48 -15.25
CA PRO A 41 -10.36 -20.63 -14.06
C PRO A 41 -9.10 -19.76 -14.12
N VAL A 42 -8.61 -19.35 -12.95
CA VAL A 42 -7.31 -18.70 -12.78
C VAL A 42 -6.41 -19.58 -11.92
N THR A 43 -5.15 -19.71 -12.31
CA THR A 43 -4.13 -20.44 -11.53
C THR A 43 -3.05 -19.46 -11.10
N ILE A 44 -2.78 -19.40 -9.80
CA ILE A 44 -1.82 -18.51 -9.17
C ILE A 44 -0.71 -19.34 -8.54
N GLU A 45 0.53 -19.12 -8.99
CA GLU A 45 1.72 -19.75 -8.42
C GLU A 45 2.05 -19.13 -7.04
N ASN A 46 2.52 -19.95 -6.12
CA ASN A 46 2.94 -19.54 -4.79
C ASN A 46 4.08 -20.42 -4.25
N THR A 47 4.63 -20.07 -3.07
CA THR A 47 5.77 -20.81 -2.51
C THR A 47 5.50 -22.31 -2.27
N PHE A 48 4.23 -22.73 -2.20
CA PHE A 48 3.81 -24.11 -1.91
C PHE A 48 3.35 -24.87 -3.16
N GLY A 49 3.45 -24.26 -4.36
CA GLY A 49 3.00 -24.82 -5.62
C GLY A 49 2.11 -23.82 -6.35
N SER A 50 0.85 -24.19 -6.58
CA SER A 50 -0.12 -23.29 -7.19
C SER A 50 -1.52 -23.52 -6.67
N THR A 51 -2.36 -22.50 -6.83
CA THR A 51 -3.76 -22.48 -6.40
C THR A 51 -4.62 -22.18 -7.61
N THR A 52 -5.56 -23.08 -7.92
CA THR A 52 -6.55 -22.86 -8.98
C THR A 52 -7.88 -22.43 -8.37
N ILE A 53 -8.45 -21.36 -8.91
CA ILE A 53 -9.77 -20.83 -8.54
C ILE A 53 -10.65 -20.98 -9.77
N ASP A 54 -11.69 -21.81 -9.67
CA ASP A 54 -12.51 -22.24 -10.81
C ASP A 54 -13.61 -21.25 -11.19
N ALA A 55 -14.01 -20.37 -10.28
CA ALA A 55 -15.07 -19.39 -10.46
C ALA A 55 -14.88 -18.18 -9.53
N ALA A 56 -15.59 -17.08 -9.81
CA ALA A 56 -15.56 -15.89 -8.97
C ALA A 56 -15.99 -16.23 -7.53
N PRO A 57 -15.14 -15.98 -6.52
CA PRO A 57 -15.47 -16.29 -5.13
C PRO A 57 -16.46 -15.26 -4.56
N GLU A 58 -17.41 -15.73 -3.74
CA GLU A 58 -18.39 -14.89 -3.04
C GLU A 58 -18.08 -14.78 -1.53
N ARG A 59 -17.44 -15.80 -0.95
CA ARG A 59 -17.08 -15.89 0.48
C ARG A 59 -15.57 -15.82 0.64
N ILE A 60 -15.08 -14.60 0.74
CA ILE A 60 -13.64 -14.31 0.81
C ILE A 60 -13.20 -14.29 2.27
N VAL A 61 -12.22 -15.11 2.63
CA VAL A 61 -11.46 -14.94 3.89
C VAL A 61 -10.10 -14.35 3.58
N THR A 62 -9.70 -13.34 4.32
CA THR A 62 -8.36 -12.75 4.23
C THR A 62 -7.55 -13.10 5.48
N LEU A 63 -6.26 -13.36 5.29
CA LEU A 63 -5.27 -13.57 6.36
C LEU A 63 -4.05 -12.68 6.13
N GLY A 64 -3.17 -12.58 7.12
CA GLY A 64 -1.98 -11.74 7.05
C GLY A 64 -2.27 -10.26 7.15
N TRP A 65 -1.42 -9.46 6.51
CA TRP A 65 -1.59 -8.01 6.50
C TRP A 65 -2.07 -7.57 5.12
N ASN A 66 -2.86 -6.50 5.08
CA ASN A 66 -3.32 -5.76 3.88
C ASN A 66 -4.27 -6.46 2.92
N ALA A 67 -4.43 -7.79 2.98
CA ALA A 67 -5.29 -8.50 2.04
C ALA A 67 -6.74 -7.98 2.08
N GLN A 68 -7.27 -7.69 3.27
CA GLN A 68 -8.58 -7.07 3.45
C GLN A 68 -8.67 -5.67 2.82
N ASP A 69 -7.57 -4.90 2.84
CA ASP A 69 -7.55 -3.55 2.27
C ASP A 69 -7.78 -3.60 0.76
N VAL A 70 -7.11 -4.53 0.09
CA VAL A 70 -7.27 -4.74 -1.35
C VAL A 70 -8.67 -5.27 -1.67
N VAL A 71 -9.19 -6.24 -0.91
CA VAL A 71 -10.55 -6.77 -1.10
C VAL A 71 -11.59 -5.65 -1.01
N TYR A 72 -11.49 -4.81 0.01
CA TYR A 72 -12.37 -3.65 0.16
C TYR A 72 -12.17 -2.60 -0.94
N ALA A 73 -10.94 -2.35 -1.38
CA ALA A 73 -10.65 -1.41 -2.45
C ALA A 73 -11.20 -1.87 -3.82
N LEU A 74 -11.24 -3.19 -4.05
CA LEU A 74 -11.86 -3.83 -5.22
C LEU A 74 -13.40 -3.90 -5.12
N GLY A 75 -13.99 -3.32 -4.08
CA GLY A 75 -15.43 -3.24 -3.87
C GLY A 75 -16.08 -4.50 -3.31
N GLU A 76 -15.28 -5.46 -2.84
CA GLU A 76 -15.76 -6.69 -2.21
C GLU A 76 -15.77 -6.58 -0.67
N THR A 77 -16.42 -7.53 0.00
CA THR A 77 -16.45 -7.59 1.48
C THR A 77 -16.06 -8.98 1.95
N PRO A 78 -14.97 -9.13 2.73
CA PRO A 78 -14.59 -10.43 3.26
C PRO A 78 -15.59 -10.91 4.30
N VAL A 79 -15.86 -12.22 4.33
CA VAL A 79 -16.65 -12.86 5.40
C VAL A 79 -15.82 -13.05 6.68
N GLY A 80 -14.49 -13.05 6.55
CA GLY A 80 -13.56 -13.07 7.67
C GLY A 80 -12.27 -12.32 7.37
N MET A 81 -11.79 -11.53 8.32
CA MET A 81 -10.52 -10.81 8.22
C MET A 81 -9.79 -10.76 9.57
N PRO A 82 -8.47 -10.51 9.60
CA PRO A 82 -7.71 -10.47 10.84
C PRO A 82 -8.21 -9.39 11.80
N LYS A 83 -8.23 -9.74 13.09
CA LYS A 83 -8.33 -8.76 14.17
C LYS A 83 -6.94 -8.24 14.50
N TYR A 84 -6.76 -6.93 14.46
CA TYR A 84 -5.47 -6.31 14.79
C TYR A 84 -5.47 -5.74 16.20
N SER A 85 -4.33 -5.86 16.88
CA SER A 85 -4.08 -5.27 18.20
C SER A 85 -3.22 -4.00 18.13
N TYR A 86 -2.33 -3.91 17.14
CA TYR A 86 -1.44 -2.77 16.95
C TYR A 86 -2.03 -1.79 15.91
N GLY A 87 -2.12 -0.51 16.26
CA GLY A 87 -2.60 0.55 15.36
C GLY A 87 -4.07 0.47 14.95
N ALA A 88 -4.83 -0.47 15.49
CA ALA A 88 -6.25 -0.61 15.27
C ALA A 88 -7.07 0.28 16.22
N GLU A 89 -8.34 0.51 15.86
CA GLU A 89 -9.34 1.02 16.79
C GLU A 89 -9.70 -0.04 17.84
N ALA A 90 -10.44 0.35 18.90
CA ALA A 90 -10.78 -0.53 20.01
C ALA A 90 -11.56 -1.80 19.59
N ASN A 91 -12.22 -1.77 18.43
CA ASN A 91 -12.90 -2.92 17.83
C ASN A 91 -11.94 -3.93 17.17
N GLY A 92 -10.66 -3.60 17.02
CA GLY A 92 -9.65 -4.42 16.35
C GLY A 92 -9.58 -4.25 14.83
N VAL A 93 -10.21 -3.19 14.30
CA VAL A 93 -10.22 -2.84 12.87
C VAL A 93 -9.32 -1.65 12.63
N MET A 94 -8.58 -1.65 11.52
CA MET A 94 -7.72 -0.54 11.14
C MET A 94 -8.52 0.75 10.92
N PRO A 95 -7.94 1.93 11.23
CA PRO A 95 -8.67 3.19 11.19
C PRO A 95 -9.15 3.58 9.79
N TRP A 96 -8.42 3.20 8.74
CA TRP A 96 -8.82 3.43 7.33
C TRP A 96 -9.90 2.46 6.82
N LEU A 97 -10.28 1.45 7.62
CA LEU A 97 -11.31 0.47 7.26
C LEU A 97 -12.63 0.68 8.02
N GLN A 98 -12.72 1.65 8.94
CA GLN A 98 -13.90 1.80 9.80
C GLN A 98 -15.19 2.00 9.00
N ASP A 99 -15.15 2.79 7.93
CA ASP A 99 -16.31 3.06 7.08
C ASP A 99 -16.68 1.89 6.14
N ARG A 100 -15.84 0.85 6.08
CA ARG A 100 -16.01 -0.33 5.21
C ARG A 100 -16.38 -1.59 5.98
N TYR A 101 -16.00 -1.65 7.25
CA TYR A 101 -16.25 -2.78 8.11
C TYR A 101 -17.71 -2.84 8.57
N ASP A 102 -18.35 -3.99 8.31
CA ASP A 102 -19.68 -4.31 8.82
C ASP A 102 -19.60 -5.59 9.68
N PRO A 103 -19.76 -5.52 11.01
CA PRO A 103 -19.68 -6.68 11.90
C PRO A 103 -20.78 -7.73 11.65
N SER A 104 -21.84 -7.39 10.89
CA SER A 104 -22.87 -8.36 10.49
C SER A 104 -22.47 -9.21 9.29
N ARG A 105 -21.46 -8.76 8.52
CA ARG A 105 -20.97 -9.40 7.30
C ARG A 105 -19.57 -9.97 7.43
N THR A 106 -18.75 -9.39 8.31
CA THR A 106 -17.33 -9.71 8.45
C THR A 106 -17.00 -10.13 9.87
N THR A 107 -16.52 -11.36 10.03
CA THR A 107 -16.03 -11.88 11.30
C THR A 107 -14.56 -11.50 11.50
N LEU A 108 -14.22 -10.98 12.69
CA LEU A 108 -12.82 -10.72 13.06
C LEU A 108 -12.17 -12.02 13.57
N LEU A 109 -11.12 -12.45 12.86
CA LEU A 109 -10.36 -13.65 13.15
C LEU A 109 -9.23 -13.34 14.14
N ASP A 110 -9.11 -14.12 15.21
CA ASP A 110 -7.97 -13.99 16.13
C ASP A 110 -6.73 -14.66 15.55
N THR A 111 -5.90 -13.87 14.89
CA THR A 111 -4.65 -14.30 14.23
C THR A 111 -3.40 -13.92 15.02
N ALA A 112 -3.55 -13.50 16.29
CA ALA A 112 -2.44 -12.91 17.05
C ALA A 112 -1.28 -13.88 17.35
N THR A 113 -1.56 -15.19 17.36
CA THR A 113 -0.57 -16.23 17.70
C THR A 113 -0.38 -17.25 16.59
N THR A 114 -1.48 -17.74 16.01
CA THR A 114 -1.47 -18.74 14.93
C THR A 114 -2.67 -18.50 14.01
N ILE A 115 -2.63 -19.09 12.81
CA ILE A 115 -3.78 -19.05 11.90
C ILE A 115 -4.94 -19.86 12.49
N PRO A 116 -6.13 -19.25 12.72
CA PRO A 116 -7.26 -19.90 13.36
C PRO A 116 -8.05 -20.74 12.35
N VAL A 117 -7.47 -21.87 11.91
CA VAL A 117 -8.04 -22.74 10.86
C VAL A 117 -9.49 -23.14 11.15
N GLU A 118 -9.84 -23.42 12.41
CA GLU A 118 -11.22 -23.77 12.79
C GLU A 118 -12.20 -22.60 12.62
N GLN A 119 -11.78 -21.37 12.92
CA GLN A 119 -12.60 -20.19 12.67
C GLN A 119 -12.77 -19.97 11.16
N VAL A 120 -11.70 -20.11 10.38
CA VAL A 120 -11.75 -20.04 8.91
C VAL A 120 -12.73 -21.09 8.37
N ALA A 121 -12.65 -22.34 8.82
CA ALA A 121 -13.56 -23.42 8.40
C ALA A 121 -15.02 -23.10 8.72
N SER A 122 -15.31 -22.50 9.88
CA SER A 122 -16.67 -22.11 10.29
C SER A 122 -17.31 -21.06 9.37
N LEU A 123 -16.48 -20.29 8.66
CA LEU A 123 -16.93 -19.29 7.70
C LEU A 123 -17.20 -19.88 6.31
N ALA A 124 -16.89 -21.16 6.07
CA ALA A 124 -17.08 -21.82 4.77
C ALA A 124 -16.63 -20.93 3.58
N PRO A 125 -15.34 -20.57 3.49
CA PRO A 125 -14.84 -19.71 2.42
C PRO A 125 -14.83 -20.42 1.07
N ASP A 126 -14.87 -19.62 0.01
CA ASP A 126 -14.69 -20.07 -1.37
C ASP A 126 -13.24 -19.79 -1.82
N VAL A 127 -12.58 -18.85 -1.14
CA VAL A 127 -11.15 -18.53 -1.31
C VAL A 127 -10.57 -18.02 0.01
N VAL A 128 -9.31 -18.35 0.26
CA VAL A 128 -8.49 -17.74 1.32
C VAL A 128 -7.39 -16.91 0.65
N LEU A 129 -7.32 -15.62 0.96
CA LEU A 129 -6.33 -14.69 0.42
C LEU A 129 -5.31 -14.33 1.51
N ALA A 130 -4.07 -14.78 1.33
CA ALA A 130 -2.96 -14.56 2.26
C ALA A 130 -1.63 -14.30 1.52
N PRO A 131 -1.58 -13.35 0.57
CA PRO A 131 -0.39 -13.10 -0.24
C PRO A 131 0.77 -12.50 0.57
N TYR A 132 0.53 -11.93 1.76
CA TYR A 132 1.55 -11.39 2.65
C TYR A 132 1.38 -11.97 4.05
N GLU A 133 1.99 -13.13 4.24
CA GLU A 133 1.88 -13.97 5.44
C GLU A 133 3.16 -14.83 5.57
N GLY A 134 3.30 -15.59 6.65
CA GLY A 134 4.45 -16.46 6.90
C GLY A 134 4.12 -17.82 7.52
N PHE A 135 2.93 -18.36 7.24
CA PHE A 135 2.58 -19.71 7.68
C PHE A 135 3.40 -20.80 6.95
N ASP A 136 3.49 -22.00 7.55
CA ASP A 136 4.22 -23.13 7.01
C ASP A 136 3.39 -23.99 6.05
N GLN A 137 4.02 -24.98 5.41
CA GLN A 137 3.34 -25.88 4.48
C GLN A 137 2.21 -26.67 5.15
N GLY A 138 2.37 -27.09 6.42
CA GLY A 138 1.31 -27.79 7.14
C GLY A 138 0.07 -26.94 7.38
N THR A 139 0.24 -25.63 7.59
CA THR A 139 -0.86 -24.67 7.69
C THR A 139 -1.48 -24.40 6.32
N TYR A 140 -0.66 -24.23 5.28
CA TYR A 140 -1.13 -24.08 3.90
C TYR A 140 -2.01 -25.26 3.45
N GLU A 141 -1.60 -26.50 3.72
CA GLU A 141 -2.36 -27.70 3.38
C GLU A 141 -3.70 -27.76 4.11
N LYS A 142 -3.74 -27.34 5.38
CA LYS A 142 -4.99 -27.25 6.16
C LYS A 142 -5.94 -26.20 5.60
N LEU A 143 -5.45 -25.02 5.21
CA LEU A 143 -6.26 -23.99 4.58
C LEU A 143 -6.75 -24.43 3.19
N SER A 144 -5.87 -25.03 2.40
CA SER A 144 -6.17 -25.55 1.05
C SER A 144 -7.17 -26.71 1.06
N ALA A 145 -7.25 -27.46 2.16
CA ALA A 145 -8.29 -28.46 2.37
C ALA A 145 -9.68 -27.85 2.62
N LEU A 146 -9.76 -26.56 2.98
CA LEU A 146 -11.02 -25.83 3.17
C LEU A 146 -11.46 -25.13 1.88
N ALA A 147 -10.54 -24.43 1.20
CA ALA A 147 -10.78 -23.66 -0.02
C ALA A 147 -9.47 -23.34 -0.76
N PRO A 148 -9.50 -23.01 -2.06
CA PRO A 148 -8.36 -22.43 -2.77
C PRO A 148 -7.67 -21.33 -1.95
N THR A 149 -6.37 -21.51 -1.65
CA THR A 149 -5.62 -20.60 -0.78
C THR A 149 -4.51 -19.89 -1.57
N VAL A 150 -4.62 -18.58 -1.76
CA VAL A 150 -3.58 -17.76 -2.38
C VAL A 150 -2.56 -17.40 -1.31
N ALA A 151 -1.40 -18.05 -1.34
CA ALA A 151 -0.29 -17.79 -0.43
C ALA A 151 0.72 -16.79 -1.03
N TYR A 152 1.75 -16.43 -0.25
CA TYR A 152 2.84 -15.58 -0.71
C TYR A 152 3.67 -16.24 -1.83
N PRO A 153 4.16 -15.46 -2.81
CA PRO A 153 4.75 -16.01 -4.04
C PRO A 153 6.16 -16.58 -3.87
N ASP A 154 6.97 -16.01 -2.98
CA ASP A 154 8.37 -16.40 -2.79
C ASP A 154 8.71 -16.51 -1.30
N LYS A 155 9.06 -15.38 -0.65
CA LYS A 155 9.45 -15.37 0.76
C LYS A 155 8.33 -14.83 1.65
N ALA A 156 8.21 -15.43 2.84
CA ALA A 156 7.30 -14.96 3.87
C ALA A 156 7.55 -13.48 4.18
N TRP A 157 6.46 -12.71 4.34
CA TRP A 157 6.50 -11.28 4.67
C TRP A 157 7.30 -10.40 3.69
N GLN A 158 7.41 -10.78 2.42
CA GLN A 158 8.20 -10.05 1.42
C GLN A 158 7.44 -9.74 0.12
N THR A 159 6.13 -9.92 0.11
CA THR A 159 5.28 -9.58 -1.05
C THR A 159 5.03 -8.09 -1.09
N SER A 160 5.37 -7.43 -2.20
CA SER A 160 5.12 -5.99 -2.37
C SER A 160 3.61 -5.68 -2.36
N TRP A 161 3.23 -4.45 -2.05
CA TRP A 161 1.81 -4.07 -2.03
C TRP A 161 1.19 -4.13 -3.44
N GLN A 162 1.97 -3.87 -4.48
CA GLN A 162 1.58 -4.02 -5.88
C GLN A 162 1.31 -5.49 -6.21
N ASP A 163 2.20 -6.39 -5.81
CA ASP A 163 2.03 -7.84 -6.04
C ASP A 163 0.85 -8.37 -5.22
N GLN A 164 0.70 -7.95 -3.96
CA GLN A 164 -0.49 -8.29 -3.16
C GLN A 164 -1.78 -7.85 -3.87
N THR A 165 -1.81 -6.62 -4.38
CA THR A 165 -2.96 -6.06 -5.10
C THR A 165 -3.24 -6.84 -6.38
N THR A 166 -2.20 -7.17 -7.14
CA THR A 166 -2.28 -7.91 -8.40
C THR A 166 -2.74 -9.35 -8.18
N LEU A 167 -2.16 -10.06 -7.22
CA LEU A 167 -2.51 -11.45 -6.89
C LEU A 167 -3.97 -11.55 -6.41
N ILE A 168 -4.41 -10.62 -5.57
CA ILE A 168 -5.80 -10.56 -5.10
C ILE A 168 -6.73 -10.19 -6.26
N GLY A 169 -6.36 -9.22 -7.09
CA GLY A 169 -7.11 -8.87 -8.30
C GLY A 169 -7.32 -10.06 -9.23
N GLN A 170 -6.26 -10.83 -9.51
CA GLN A 170 -6.34 -12.07 -10.28
C GLN A 170 -7.27 -13.09 -9.62
N ALA A 171 -7.10 -13.34 -8.32
CA ALA A 171 -7.90 -14.31 -7.57
C ALA A 171 -9.41 -13.98 -7.57
N LEU A 172 -9.74 -12.69 -7.62
CA LEU A 172 -11.13 -12.21 -7.64
C LEU A 172 -11.67 -11.96 -9.06
N GLY A 173 -10.88 -12.20 -10.11
CA GLY A 173 -11.27 -11.93 -11.50
C GLY A 173 -11.39 -10.43 -11.83
N LYS A 174 -10.69 -9.58 -11.08
CA LYS A 174 -10.70 -8.11 -11.13
C LYS A 174 -9.32 -7.52 -11.46
N THR A 175 -8.63 -8.11 -12.43
CA THR A 175 -7.27 -7.70 -12.79
C THR A 175 -7.20 -6.25 -13.24
N ALA A 176 -8.14 -5.78 -14.06
CA ALA A 176 -8.15 -4.40 -14.55
C ALA A 176 -8.37 -3.38 -13.41
N GLU A 177 -9.26 -3.70 -12.47
CA GLU A 177 -9.50 -2.86 -11.29
C GLU A 177 -8.29 -2.86 -10.34
N ALA A 178 -7.61 -3.99 -10.17
CA ALA A 178 -6.38 -4.07 -9.39
C ALA A 178 -5.24 -3.25 -10.02
N GLU A 179 -5.06 -3.33 -11.33
CA GLU A 179 -4.10 -2.49 -12.07
C GLU A 179 -4.43 -1.00 -11.92
N ALA A 180 -5.71 -0.64 -11.96
CA ALA A 180 -6.16 0.73 -11.73
C ALA A 180 -5.89 1.21 -10.28
N LEU A 181 -6.03 0.33 -9.28
CA LEU A 181 -5.68 0.65 -7.89
C LEU A 181 -4.18 0.88 -7.71
N VAL A 182 -3.33 0.04 -8.33
CA VAL A 182 -1.88 0.20 -8.32
C VAL A 182 -1.49 1.54 -8.94
N THR A 183 -1.95 1.76 -10.18
CA THR A 183 -1.68 3.02 -10.90
C THR A 183 -2.18 4.23 -10.11
N GLY A 184 -3.36 4.13 -9.48
CA GLY A 184 -3.94 5.23 -8.71
C GLY A 184 -3.14 5.60 -7.46
N LEU A 185 -2.53 4.62 -6.77
CA LEU A 185 -1.66 4.91 -5.64
C LEU A 185 -0.31 5.50 -6.11
N ASP A 186 0.27 4.97 -7.18
CA ASP A 186 1.50 5.52 -7.79
C ASP A 186 1.30 6.99 -8.22
N ASP A 187 0.18 7.29 -8.89
CA ASP A 187 -0.19 8.65 -9.28
C ASP A 187 -0.37 9.56 -8.07
N ARG A 188 -0.96 9.05 -6.98
CA ARG A 188 -1.13 9.83 -5.74
C ARG A 188 0.20 10.15 -5.07
N LEU A 189 1.13 9.21 -5.06
CA LEU A 189 2.48 9.41 -4.53
C LEU A 189 3.23 10.46 -5.37
N ALA A 190 3.19 10.32 -6.70
CA ALA A 190 3.79 11.28 -7.61
C ALA A 190 3.18 12.68 -7.50
N GLN A 191 1.85 12.78 -7.35
CA GLN A 191 1.16 14.05 -7.10
C GLN A 191 1.63 14.67 -5.78
N THR A 192 1.71 13.88 -4.70
CA THR A 192 2.17 14.36 -3.40
C THR A 192 3.61 14.87 -3.48
N ALA A 193 4.49 14.17 -4.19
CA ALA A 193 5.86 14.62 -4.44
C ALA A 193 5.90 15.96 -5.20
N ALA A 194 5.04 16.13 -6.21
CA ALA A 194 4.96 17.36 -7.00
C ALA A 194 4.40 18.55 -6.21
N GLU A 195 3.47 18.30 -5.28
CA GLU A 195 2.93 19.31 -4.36
C GLU A 195 3.92 19.72 -3.27
N HIS A 196 4.93 18.88 -3.00
CA HIS A 196 5.97 19.08 -1.99
C HIS A 196 7.40 19.02 -2.59
N PRO A 197 7.77 19.98 -3.47
CA PRO A 197 9.09 20.01 -4.09
C PRO A 197 10.24 20.16 -3.10
N GLU A 198 9.96 20.60 -1.87
CA GLU A 198 10.94 20.64 -0.77
C GLU A 198 11.46 19.26 -0.36
N PHE A 199 10.79 18.15 -0.70
CA PHE A 199 11.28 16.79 -0.42
C PHE A 199 12.44 16.39 -1.33
N ALA A 200 12.45 16.90 -2.56
CA ALA A 200 13.34 16.45 -3.62
C ALA A 200 14.82 16.50 -3.20
N GLY A 201 15.47 15.34 -3.17
CA GLY A 201 16.90 15.22 -2.91
C GLY A 201 17.32 15.35 -1.44
N LYS A 202 16.38 15.60 -0.51
CA LYS A 202 16.68 15.55 0.93
C LYS A 202 16.89 14.11 1.36
N THR A 203 17.86 13.89 2.25
CA THR A 203 18.11 12.58 2.82
C THR A 203 17.07 12.23 3.88
N VAL A 204 16.64 10.96 3.91
CA VAL A 204 15.70 10.43 4.90
C VAL A 204 16.20 9.13 5.51
N SER A 205 15.95 8.96 6.81
CA SER A 205 16.03 7.66 7.49
C SER A 205 14.77 7.40 8.30
N VAL A 206 14.40 6.12 8.41
CA VAL A 206 13.25 5.67 9.22
C VAL A 206 13.80 4.75 10.31
N VAL A 207 13.50 5.09 11.56
CA VAL A 207 14.03 4.40 12.73
C VAL A 207 12.94 4.07 13.74
N ASN A 208 13.15 3.03 14.53
CA ASN A 208 12.35 2.72 15.70
C ASN A 208 13.20 2.83 16.96
N PHE A 209 12.77 3.71 17.89
CA PHE A 209 13.37 3.88 19.22
C PHE A 209 12.61 3.12 20.31
N ASP A 210 11.45 2.53 20.00
CA ASP A 210 10.75 1.62 20.90
C ASP A 210 11.42 0.24 20.83
N THR A 211 12.65 0.20 21.35
CA THR A 211 13.58 -0.93 21.37
C THR A 211 14.26 -0.99 22.74
N ASP A 212 15.12 -1.98 22.97
CA ASP A 212 16.01 -1.95 24.13
C ASP A 212 16.88 -0.66 24.10
N ALA A 213 17.13 -0.07 25.27
CA ALA A 213 17.78 1.25 25.38
C ALA A 213 19.19 1.34 24.76
N ALA A 214 19.83 0.21 24.44
CA ALA A 214 21.16 0.16 23.83
C ALA A 214 21.14 0.10 22.30
N THR A 215 19.98 -0.16 21.68
CA THR A 215 19.86 -0.38 20.24
C THR A 215 18.78 0.49 19.61
N VAL A 216 18.88 0.68 18.30
CA VAL A 216 17.87 1.34 17.46
C VAL A 216 17.64 0.44 16.25
N ASN A 217 16.38 0.18 15.89
CA ASN A 217 16.10 -0.47 14.60
C ASN A 217 16.14 0.59 13.50
N VAL A 218 16.84 0.30 12.41
CA VAL A 218 16.92 1.15 11.23
C VAL A 218 16.29 0.39 10.07
N TYR A 219 15.30 0.97 9.40
CA TYR A 219 14.66 0.35 8.24
C TYR A 219 15.49 0.56 6.97
N MET A 220 15.60 -0.51 6.17
CA MET A 220 16.45 -0.56 4.99
C MET A 220 15.75 0.03 3.76
N PRO A 221 16.48 0.39 2.68
CA PRO A 221 15.87 0.89 1.44
C PRO A 221 14.82 -0.04 0.81
N SER A 222 14.93 -1.34 1.05
CA SER A 222 13.99 -2.36 0.58
C SER A 222 12.69 -2.39 1.39
N ASP A 223 12.63 -1.74 2.55
CA ASP A 223 11.44 -1.71 3.40
C ASP A 223 10.38 -0.79 2.80
N PRO A 224 9.11 -1.22 2.72
CA PRO A 224 8.02 -0.44 2.14
C PRO A 224 7.86 0.97 2.74
N ARG A 225 8.13 1.14 4.04
CA ARG A 225 8.06 2.45 4.70
C ARG A 225 9.07 3.45 4.15
N VAL A 226 10.26 2.95 3.80
CA VAL A 226 11.32 3.76 3.21
C VAL A 226 11.01 4.03 1.73
N GLN A 227 10.50 3.03 1.02
CA GLN A 227 10.11 3.17 -0.40
C GLN A 227 9.07 4.26 -0.61
N VAL A 228 8.00 4.28 0.20
CA VAL A 228 6.99 5.34 0.15
C VAL A 228 7.63 6.73 0.28
N LEU A 229 8.58 6.92 1.21
CA LEU A 229 9.25 8.22 1.36
C LEU A 229 10.15 8.55 0.16
N THR A 230 10.82 7.57 -0.45
CA THR A 230 11.60 7.81 -1.66
C THR A 230 10.74 8.14 -2.88
N GLU A 231 9.54 7.56 -2.98
CA GLU A 231 8.55 7.88 -4.02
C GLU A 231 8.00 9.30 -3.85
N LEU A 232 7.99 9.85 -2.62
CA LEU A 232 7.72 11.26 -2.36
C LEU A 232 8.87 12.21 -2.76
N GLY A 233 10.01 11.69 -3.19
CA GLY A 233 11.16 12.47 -3.68
C GLY A 233 12.35 12.57 -2.71
N PHE A 234 12.26 11.98 -1.52
CA PHE A 234 13.41 11.86 -0.63
C PHE A 234 14.46 10.88 -1.19
N THR A 235 15.68 10.97 -0.69
CA THR A 235 16.77 10.03 -0.95
C THR A 235 17.13 9.31 0.34
N VAL A 236 17.51 8.03 0.27
CA VAL A 236 17.91 7.32 1.50
C VAL A 236 19.21 7.92 2.05
N ALA A 237 19.27 8.09 3.37
CA ALA A 237 20.48 8.58 4.04
C ALA A 237 21.71 7.70 3.73
N PRO A 238 22.88 8.29 3.42
CA PRO A 238 24.06 7.53 2.98
C PRO A 238 24.50 6.42 3.95
N GLY A 239 24.42 6.65 5.25
CA GLY A 239 24.77 5.63 6.23
C GLY A 239 23.78 4.48 6.31
N VAL A 240 22.50 4.74 6.03
CA VAL A 240 21.48 3.68 5.89
C VAL A 240 21.74 2.87 4.61
N SER A 241 22.09 3.52 3.49
CA SER A 241 22.49 2.81 2.26
C SER A 241 23.70 1.91 2.51
N LYS A 242 24.73 2.39 3.21
CA LYS A 242 25.90 1.59 3.59
C LYS A 242 25.55 0.43 4.52
N LEU A 243 24.63 0.64 5.47
CA LEU A 243 24.15 -0.41 6.36
C LEU A 243 23.42 -1.52 5.58
N ALA A 244 22.65 -1.15 4.56
CA ALA A 244 21.94 -2.09 3.68
C ALA A 244 22.89 -2.95 2.84
N GLU A 245 24.01 -2.42 2.37
CA GLU A 245 25.03 -3.21 1.65
C GLU A 245 25.55 -4.40 2.47
N SER A 246 25.60 -4.24 3.80
CA SER A 246 26.01 -5.30 4.75
C SER A 246 24.85 -6.19 5.20
N ASN A 247 23.60 -5.85 4.83
CA ASN A 247 22.37 -6.55 5.23
C ASN A 247 21.41 -6.72 4.03
N PRO A 248 21.85 -7.30 2.89
CA PRO A 248 21.08 -7.30 1.65
C PRO A 248 19.74 -8.04 1.73
N ASP A 249 19.60 -9.00 2.65
CA ASP A 249 18.41 -9.83 2.83
C ASP A 249 17.51 -9.36 4.00
N LYS A 250 17.77 -8.19 4.59
CA LYS A 250 17.00 -7.69 5.73
C LYS A 250 16.21 -6.43 5.37
N PHE A 251 15.00 -6.33 5.92
CA PHE A 251 14.18 -5.11 5.85
C PHE A 251 14.53 -4.11 6.98
N PHE A 252 15.21 -4.55 8.03
CA PHE A 252 15.76 -3.69 9.08
C PHE A 252 17.08 -4.24 9.64
N ALA A 253 17.84 -3.38 10.31
CA ALA A 253 19.00 -3.78 11.08
C ALA A 253 19.08 -3.02 12.40
N ASP A 254 19.60 -3.69 13.43
CA ASP A 254 19.88 -3.07 14.71
C ASP A 254 21.25 -2.40 14.67
N ILE A 255 21.33 -1.17 15.17
CA ILE A 255 22.58 -0.49 15.45
C ILE A 255 22.69 -0.20 16.95
N SER A 256 23.93 -0.14 17.45
CA SER A 256 24.18 0.45 18.77
C SER A 256 23.75 1.91 18.75
N VAL A 257 23.11 2.38 19.83
CA VAL A 257 22.76 3.80 19.99
C VAL A 257 24.00 4.71 19.94
N GLU A 258 25.18 4.19 20.26
CA GLU A 258 26.45 4.92 20.12
C GLU A 258 26.77 5.30 18.67
N ASN A 259 26.25 4.53 17.70
CA ASN A 259 26.44 4.75 16.25
C ASN A 259 25.26 5.50 15.62
N ILE A 260 24.34 6.07 16.40
CA ILE A 260 23.11 6.69 15.85
C ILE A 260 23.40 7.87 14.91
N ALA A 261 24.55 8.54 15.06
CA ALA A 261 24.99 9.60 14.16
C ALA A 261 25.25 9.10 12.73
N ASP A 262 25.57 7.81 12.55
CA ASP A 262 25.84 7.23 11.24
C ASP A 262 24.58 7.17 10.36
N ILE A 263 23.38 7.17 10.97
CA ILE A 263 22.09 7.11 10.24
C ILE A 263 21.37 8.46 10.17
N ASP A 264 22.04 9.55 10.55
CA ASP A 264 21.47 10.90 10.47
C ASP A 264 21.10 11.28 9.03
N ALA A 265 20.10 12.13 8.91
CA ALA A 265 19.49 12.51 7.65
C ALA A 265 18.90 13.93 7.75
N ASP A 266 18.65 14.57 6.61
CA ASP A 266 17.99 15.88 6.57
C ASP A 266 16.64 15.81 7.31
N VAL A 267 15.88 14.74 7.08
CA VAL A 267 14.65 14.40 7.81
C VAL A 267 14.76 12.99 8.39
N VAL A 268 14.42 12.82 9.66
CA VAL A 268 14.32 11.48 10.27
C VAL A 268 12.88 11.20 10.63
N VAL A 269 12.34 10.06 10.24
CA VAL A 269 11.06 9.55 10.76
C VAL A 269 11.37 8.57 11.88
N ALA A 270 11.01 8.91 13.12
CA ALA A 270 11.33 8.12 14.30
C ALA A 270 10.07 7.62 14.99
N PHE A 271 9.89 6.30 15.08
CA PHE A 271 8.85 5.70 15.89
C PHE A 271 9.29 5.71 17.36
N VAL A 272 8.39 6.15 18.23
CA VAL A 272 8.61 6.28 19.68
C VAL A 272 7.40 5.73 20.43
N ALA A 273 7.60 5.21 21.63
CA ALA A 273 6.49 4.78 22.47
C ALA A 273 5.62 5.98 22.91
N ASP A 274 6.29 7.08 23.27
CA ASP A 274 5.70 8.36 23.66
C ASP A 274 6.72 9.50 23.57
N ASP A 275 6.26 10.73 23.81
CA ASP A 275 7.06 11.97 23.74
C ASP A 275 8.28 11.97 24.69
N SER A 276 8.30 11.13 25.73
CA SER A 276 9.42 11.02 26.67
C SER A 276 10.56 10.13 26.16
N THR A 277 10.30 9.28 25.17
CA THR A 277 11.26 8.30 24.62
C THR A 277 12.59 8.94 24.24
N VAL A 278 12.53 10.10 23.56
CA VAL A 278 13.74 10.81 23.13
C VAL A 278 14.55 11.32 24.32
N ALA A 279 13.89 11.90 25.33
CA ALA A 279 14.54 12.47 26.50
C ALA A 279 15.09 11.39 27.45
N ALA A 280 14.54 10.19 27.42
CA ALA A 280 14.96 9.07 28.26
C ALA A 280 16.34 8.50 27.90
N ASN A 281 16.82 8.71 26.67
CA ASN A 281 18.13 8.23 26.22
C ASN A 281 19.01 9.38 25.70
N PRO A 282 19.98 9.85 26.51
CA PRO A 282 20.87 10.95 26.12
C PRO A 282 21.67 10.69 24.84
N ALA A 283 21.91 9.43 24.47
CA ALA A 283 22.65 9.09 23.26
C ALA A 283 21.88 9.47 21.98
N TYR A 284 20.54 9.58 22.04
CA TYR A 284 19.74 10.06 20.90
C TYR A 284 20.04 11.52 20.54
N ALA A 285 20.61 12.32 21.45
CA ALA A 285 21.07 13.67 21.12
C ALA A 285 22.20 13.70 20.06
N ASN A 286 22.87 12.57 19.81
CA ASN A 286 23.86 12.45 18.74
C ASN A 286 23.23 12.31 17.35
N LEU A 287 21.92 12.07 17.27
CA LEU A 287 21.19 12.11 16.01
C LEU A 287 20.85 13.56 15.68
N GLY A 288 21.60 14.13 14.73
CA GLY A 288 21.56 15.56 14.44
C GLY A 288 20.15 16.08 14.10
N ALA A 289 19.30 15.29 13.46
CA ALA A 289 17.93 15.68 13.11
C ALA A 289 17.07 16.06 14.33
N LEU A 290 17.31 15.43 15.50
CA LEU A 290 16.62 15.80 16.74
C LEU A 290 17.04 17.21 17.20
N GLY A 291 18.33 17.54 17.11
CA GLY A 291 18.85 18.87 17.43
C GLY A 291 18.41 19.95 16.44
N ARG A 292 18.27 19.60 15.15
CA ARG A 292 17.76 20.50 14.09
C ARG A 292 16.24 20.69 14.15
N GLY A 293 15.51 19.86 14.91
CA GLY A 293 14.05 19.83 14.88
C GLY A 293 13.48 19.36 13.54
N THR A 294 14.23 18.51 12.84
CA THR A 294 13.86 17.88 11.55
C THR A 294 13.56 16.39 11.69
N ALA A 295 13.51 15.88 12.93
CA ALA A 295 12.96 14.58 13.24
C ALA A 295 11.45 14.65 13.41
N VAL A 296 10.72 13.84 12.63
CA VAL A 296 9.30 13.58 12.77
C VAL A 296 9.13 12.38 13.71
N THR A 297 8.86 12.66 14.99
CA THR A 297 8.63 11.63 16.01
C THR A 297 7.18 11.20 16.01
N LEU A 298 6.92 9.91 15.79
CA LEU A 298 5.58 9.34 15.71
C LEU A 298 5.35 8.41 16.90
N SER A 299 4.38 8.78 17.75
CA SER A 299 3.86 7.95 18.86
C SER A 299 2.45 7.40 18.59
N ASP A 300 1.73 7.97 17.61
CA ASP A 300 0.42 7.46 17.23
C ASP A 300 0.56 6.14 16.46
N THR A 301 0.32 5.04 17.16
CA THR A 301 0.38 3.68 16.61
C THR A 301 -0.51 3.47 15.39
N LYS A 302 -1.58 4.27 15.22
CA LYS A 302 -2.44 4.23 14.03
C LYS A 302 -1.71 4.75 12.79
N VAL A 303 -0.98 5.85 12.94
CA VAL A 303 -0.16 6.44 11.87
C VAL A 303 1.02 5.53 11.55
N ILE A 304 1.68 4.98 12.56
CA ILE A 304 2.78 4.02 12.39
C ILE A 304 2.28 2.77 11.65
N ALA A 305 1.12 2.23 12.03
CA ALA A 305 0.51 1.11 11.32
C ALA A 305 0.17 1.47 9.88
N GLY A 306 -0.43 2.63 9.62
CA GLY A 306 -0.74 3.07 8.25
C GLY A 306 0.48 3.12 7.35
N LEU A 307 1.61 3.63 7.85
CA LEU A 307 2.88 3.62 7.12
C LEU A 307 3.46 2.21 6.98
N SER A 308 3.35 1.37 8.01
CA SER A 308 3.93 0.01 8.02
C SER A 308 3.14 -1.00 7.18
N GLN A 309 1.82 -0.86 7.12
CA GLN A 309 0.93 -1.75 6.37
C GLN A 309 0.97 -1.46 4.86
N THR A 310 1.53 -0.34 4.39
CA THR A 310 1.73 0.03 2.96
C THR A 310 0.76 -0.69 1.99
N SER A 311 -0.46 -0.17 1.84
CA SER A 311 -1.51 -0.77 1.02
C SER A 311 -2.25 0.31 0.24
N VAL A 312 -3.08 -0.10 -0.73
CA VAL A 312 -3.94 0.81 -1.52
C VAL A 312 -4.91 1.65 -0.67
N LEU A 313 -5.18 1.28 0.58
CA LEU A 313 -5.99 2.07 1.51
C LEU A 313 -5.18 2.68 2.66
N ALA A 314 -4.21 1.94 3.21
CA ALA A 314 -3.40 2.37 4.34
C ALA A 314 -2.47 3.54 3.96
N THR A 315 -1.82 3.46 2.80
CA THR A 315 -0.83 4.46 2.36
C THR A 315 -1.46 5.85 2.19
N PRO A 316 -2.57 6.03 1.42
CA PRO A 316 -3.22 7.33 1.32
C PRO A 316 -3.63 7.90 2.69
N TRP A 317 -4.18 7.07 3.57
CA TRP A 317 -4.61 7.49 4.91
C TRP A 317 -3.44 7.95 5.79
N ALA A 318 -2.30 7.25 5.70
CA ALA A 318 -1.08 7.62 6.42
C ALA A 318 -0.46 8.90 5.85
N LEU A 319 -0.40 9.04 4.52
CA LEU A 319 0.15 10.21 3.85
C LEU A 319 -0.57 11.50 4.23
N GLU A 320 -1.91 11.48 4.33
CA GLU A 320 -2.68 12.65 4.78
C GLU A 320 -2.23 13.18 6.16
N ARG A 321 -1.72 12.29 7.02
CA ARG A 321 -1.31 12.61 8.40
C ARG A 321 0.20 12.89 8.52
N LEU A 322 1.00 12.26 7.68
CA LEU A 322 2.46 12.38 7.70
C LEU A 322 2.97 13.56 6.87
N THR A 323 2.36 13.83 5.72
CA THR A 323 2.86 14.83 4.76
C THR A 323 3.04 16.23 5.38
N PRO A 324 2.11 16.76 6.21
CA PRO A 324 2.32 18.06 6.85
C PRO A 324 3.55 18.09 7.76
N GLN A 325 3.80 17.01 8.52
CA GLN A 325 4.94 16.90 9.42
C GLN A 325 6.26 16.75 8.65
N LEU A 326 6.24 15.95 7.57
CA LEU A 326 7.38 15.80 6.65
C LEU A 326 7.71 17.14 5.98
N SER A 327 6.71 17.89 5.52
CA SER A 327 6.90 19.22 4.90
C SER A 327 7.50 20.22 5.88
N GLU A 328 7.02 20.26 7.13
CA GLU A 328 7.61 21.11 8.16
C GLU A 328 9.08 20.76 8.42
N ALA A 329 9.40 19.48 8.56
CA ALA A 329 10.76 19.01 8.79
C ALA A 329 11.68 19.28 7.59
N ALA A 330 11.22 19.00 6.37
CA ALA A 330 11.98 19.21 5.14
C ALA A 330 12.32 20.70 4.93
N ASN A 331 11.36 21.60 5.16
CA ASN A 331 11.59 23.03 5.06
C ASN A 331 12.63 23.54 6.07
N LYS A 332 12.60 23.04 7.31
CA LYS A 332 13.61 23.35 8.33
C LYS A 332 14.99 22.82 7.95
N ALA A 333 15.09 21.64 7.35
CA ALA A 333 16.36 21.07 6.92
C ALA A 333 17.04 21.86 5.79
N GLY A 334 16.32 22.75 5.09
CA GLY A 334 16.87 23.62 4.04
C GLY A 334 17.15 25.06 4.48
N ALA A 335 16.84 25.41 5.73
CA ALA A 335 17.01 26.75 6.31
C ALA A 335 18.34 26.87 7.07
#